data_AF-A0A950QV19-F1
#
_entry.id   AF-A0A950QV19-F1
#
_cell.length_a   1.000
_cell.length_b   1.000
_cell.length_c   1.000
_cell.angle_alpha   90.00
_cell.angle_beta   90.00
_cell.angle_gamma   90.00
#
_symmetry.space_group_name_H-M   'P 1'
#
loop_
_entity.id
_entity.type
_entity.pdbx_description
1 polymer ?
#
loop_
_entity_poly.entity_id
_entity_poly.type
_entity_poly.pdbx_seq_one_letter_code
_entity_poly.pdbx_strand_id
1 'polypeptide(L)'
;MRKSLTAILALMWFAAHWAIAAENGAIRGKVVDPSGAAILGAVITVGDADGNRRTTVTDEDGAFQISSLPIGNYNVKISASALSDWTSSNVPASVNAESSPLLAVLQVAPTTTTVTVGVSPQELATEQVNRQLKQRALGVLPNYYVTYEPNPAPLSPAQKAHLAWRTLVDPATFAAVGITAGIQQERNSYHQFGQGAEGYAKRFGADYATTANGIVITTVLADSLFHQDPRYFYSGQGTKGQRAWYAIKSSFRTKGDNGNWQPPYASLVGMVASAELSQAYLPGSRTQYTLLGRSLLFRFGGLMGLNLAEEFLLKKVTTNAPAQLAEGGPVLREGTPVALIAVDGLSPAGASSGDKVRFVLAQDLSVDGKMLAKAGDVASAQPREAARAYDQESCGP
;
A
#
# COMPACT_ATOMS: atom_id res chain seq x y z
N MET A 1 -4.12 -47.18 80.72
CA MET A 1 -4.38 -46.04 79.80
C MET A 1 -4.00 -44.65 80.37
N ARG A 2 -3.27 -44.55 81.49
CA ARG A 2 -2.85 -43.26 82.09
C ARG A 2 -1.48 -42.73 81.65
N LYS A 3 -0.66 -43.54 80.96
CA LYS A 3 0.69 -43.16 80.48
C LYS A 3 0.74 -42.71 79.01
N SER A 4 -0.35 -42.92 78.27
CA SER A 4 -0.47 -42.56 76.84
C SER A 4 -1.04 -41.16 76.62
N LEU A 5 -1.69 -40.55 77.62
CA LEU A 5 -2.24 -39.18 77.51
C LEU A 5 -1.16 -38.10 77.73
N THR A 6 -0.16 -38.37 78.57
CA THR A 6 0.94 -37.44 78.86
C THR A 6 1.93 -37.30 77.70
N ALA A 7 2.09 -38.34 76.87
CA ALA A 7 2.96 -38.29 75.69
C ALA A 7 2.37 -37.44 74.54
N ILE A 8 1.05 -37.38 74.42
CA ILE A 8 0.36 -36.62 73.36
C ILE A 8 0.32 -35.12 73.71
N LEU A 9 0.15 -34.77 74.99
CA LEU A 9 0.22 -33.37 75.45
C LEU A 9 1.63 -32.77 75.40
N ALA A 10 2.68 -33.58 75.58
CA ALA A 10 4.07 -33.12 75.42
C ALA A 10 4.47 -32.93 73.94
N LEU A 11 3.92 -33.73 73.02
CA LEU A 11 4.16 -33.58 71.57
C LEU A 11 3.44 -32.35 70.98
N MET A 12 2.27 -31.99 71.52
CA MET A 12 1.54 -30.79 71.11
C MET A 12 2.18 -29.48 71.59
N TRP A 13 3.06 -29.51 72.60
CA TRP A 13 3.74 -28.29 73.08
C TRP A 13 5.04 -27.97 72.31
N PHE A 14 5.61 -28.95 71.61
CA PHE A 14 6.84 -28.75 70.81
C PHE A 14 6.58 -28.29 69.36
N ALA A 15 5.33 -28.36 68.87
CA ALA A 15 4.97 -27.93 67.52
C ALA A 15 4.59 -26.43 67.38
N ALA A 16 4.69 -25.64 68.46
CA ALA A 16 4.26 -24.24 68.48
C ALA A 16 5.40 -23.21 68.33
N HIS A 17 6.63 -23.62 68.04
CA HIS A 17 7.74 -22.70 67.79
C HIS A 17 8.14 -22.75 66.31
N TRP A 18 8.50 -21.60 65.75
CA TRP A 18 8.77 -21.30 64.33
C TRP A 18 7.58 -20.82 63.48
N ALA A 19 6.88 -19.78 63.93
CA ALA A 19 6.49 -18.72 63.00
C ALA A 19 7.54 -17.61 63.11
N ILE A 20 8.59 -17.67 62.28
CA ILE A 20 9.45 -16.49 62.08
C ILE A 20 8.57 -15.48 61.34
N ALA A 21 8.20 -14.39 62.00
CA ALA A 21 7.57 -13.28 61.31
C ALA A 21 8.57 -12.75 60.28
N ALA A 22 8.24 -12.84 59.00
CA ALA A 22 9.02 -12.19 57.96
C ALA A 22 9.04 -10.69 58.28
N GLU A 23 10.24 -10.14 58.50
CA GLU A 23 10.39 -8.69 58.61
C GLU A 23 9.95 -8.08 57.28
N ASN A 24 8.95 -7.21 57.36
CA ASN A 24 8.43 -6.51 56.20
C ASN A 24 9.13 -5.17 56.06
N GLY A 25 9.65 -4.89 54.87
CA GLY A 25 10.12 -3.58 54.46
C GLY A 25 9.03 -2.75 53.78
N ALA A 26 9.42 -1.53 53.38
CA ALA A 26 8.64 -0.65 52.55
C ALA A 26 9.51 -0.04 51.45
N ILE A 27 8.85 0.37 50.36
CA ILE A 27 9.43 1.24 49.32
C ILE A 27 8.69 2.56 49.41
N ARG A 28 9.44 3.67 49.52
CA ARG A 28 8.93 5.04 49.55
C ARG A 28 9.58 5.86 48.44
N GLY A 29 8.86 6.84 47.94
CA GLY A 29 9.41 7.70 46.90
C GLY A 29 8.51 8.88 46.55
N LYS A 30 8.99 9.66 45.58
CA LYS A 30 8.29 10.80 45.00
C LYS A 30 8.31 10.70 43.47
N VAL A 31 7.19 11.05 42.86
CA VAL A 31 7.01 11.07 41.40
C VAL A 31 6.80 12.52 40.97
N VAL A 32 7.68 12.99 40.09
CA VAL A 32 7.69 14.38 39.59
C VAL A 32 7.79 14.41 38.07
N ASP A 33 7.41 15.53 37.48
CA ASP A 33 7.64 15.84 36.07
C ASP A 33 9.02 16.50 35.85
N PRO A 34 9.44 16.81 34.60
CA PRO A 34 10.74 17.43 34.33
C PRO A 34 10.88 18.86 34.87
N SER A 35 9.77 19.53 35.20
CA SER A 35 9.76 20.84 35.85
C SER A 35 9.92 20.75 37.37
N GLY A 36 9.85 19.54 37.93
CA GLY A 36 9.90 19.27 39.36
C GLY A 36 8.53 19.32 40.04
N ALA A 37 7.44 19.45 39.27
CA ALA A 37 6.08 19.43 39.82
C ALA A 37 5.67 18.01 40.22
N ALA A 38 4.95 17.89 41.33
CA ALA A 38 4.44 16.62 41.84
C ALA A 38 3.33 16.06 40.93
N ILE A 39 3.34 14.74 40.72
CA ILE A 39 2.32 14.05 39.92
C ILE A 39 1.37 13.29 40.86
N LEU A 40 0.13 13.76 40.97
CA LEU A 40 -0.96 13.10 41.69
C LEU A 40 -1.54 11.93 40.86
N GLY A 41 -1.84 10.81 41.51
CA GLY A 41 -2.55 9.69 40.90
C GLY A 41 -1.71 8.84 39.93
N ALA A 42 -0.38 8.94 39.96
CA ALA A 42 0.50 8.01 39.25
C ALA A 42 0.37 6.62 39.87
N VAL A 43 0.20 5.58 39.06
CA VAL A 43 0.08 4.19 39.49
C VAL A 43 1.48 3.59 39.59
N ILE A 44 1.87 3.19 40.80
CA ILE A 44 3.12 2.48 41.07
C ILE A 44 2.80 0.99 41.17
N THR A 45 3.51 0.18 40.41
CA THR A 45 3.48 -1.28 40.46
C THR A 45 4.85 -1.80 40.86
N VAL A 46 4.92 -2.59 41.92
CA VAL A 46 6.14 -3.29 42.34
C VAL A 46 5.97 -4.78 42.13
N GLY A 47 6.94 -5.41 41.46
CA GLY A 47 6.98 -6.85 41.21
C GLY A 47 8.20 -7.49 41.87
N ASP A 48 8.01 -8.62 42.54
CA ASP A 48 9.12 -9.46 43.01
C ASP A 48 9.59 -10.45 41.92
N ALA A 49 10.64 -11.22 42.23
CA ALA A 49 11.17 -12.26 41.34
C ALA A 49 10.23 -13.47 41.17
N ASP A 50 9.34 -13.70 42.13
CA ASP A 50 8.36 -14.80 42.14
C ASP A 50 7.09 -14.46 41.35
N GLY A 51 6.97 -13.22 40.86
CA GLY A 51 5.87 -12.73 40.04
C GLY A 51 4.72 -12.10 40.81
N ASN A 52 4.81 -11.96 42.14
CA ASN A 52 3.80 -11.24 42.92
C ASN A 52 3.91 -9.74 42.64
N ARG A 53 2.75 -9.08 42.60
CA ARG A 53 2.67 -7.65 42.32
C ARG A 53 1.89 -6.93 43.40
N ARG A 54 2.35 -5.72 43.75
CA ARG A 54 1.59 -4.77 44.55
C ARG A 54 1.50 -3.44 43.85
N THR A 55 0.39 -2.75 44.06
CA THR A 55 0.16 -1.43 43.48
C THR A 55 -0.18 -0.41 44.55
N THR A 56 0.19 0.83 44.31
CA THR A 56 -0.30 2.00 45.05
C THR A 56 -0.40 3.18 44.10
N VAL A 57 -0.95 4.29 44.57
CA VAL A 57 -1.03 5.55 43.83
C VAL A 57 -0.30 6.66 44.57
N THR A 58 0.21 7.65 43.85
CA THR A 58 0.76 8.86 44.47
C THR A 58 -0.33 9.78 45.04
N ASP A 59 0.01 10.51 46.09
CA ASP A 59 -0.80 11.59 46.68
C ASP A 59 -0.56 12.96 46.00
N GLU A 60 -1.13 14.03 46.58
CA GLU A 60 -1.07 15.40 46.06
C GLU A 60 0.36 15.97 46.03
N ASP A 61 1.22 15.52 46.93
CA ASP A 61 2.63 15.86 46.96
C ASP A 61 3.45 14.96 46.01
N GLY A 62 2.80 14.04 45.29
CA GLY A 62 3.45 13.08 44.40
C GLY A 62 4.21 12.01 45.17
N ALA A 63 4.01 11.90 46.48
CA ALA A 63 4.65 10.90 47.32
C ALA A 63 3.89 9.57 47.25
N PHE A 64 4.62 8.47 47.43
CA PHE A 64 4.02 7.14 47.55
C PHE A 64 4.75 6.29 48.59
N GLN A 65 4.00 5.33 49.14
CA GLN A 65 4.53 4.30 50.01
C GLN A 65 3.85 2.96 49.73
N ILE A 66 4.65 1.91 49.62
CA ILE A 66 4.18 0.52 49.58
C ILE A 66 4.81 -0.19 50.77
N SER A 67 3.96 -0.56 51.74
CA SER A 67 4.36 -1.24 52.97
C SER A 67 4.15 -2.75 52.88
N SER A 68 4.57 -3.46 53.92
CA SER A 68 4.35 -4.89 54.11
C SER A 68 5.00 -5.76 53.03
N LEU A 69 6.07 -5.26 52.38
CA LEU A 69 6.80 -5.99 51.36
C LEU A 69 7.83 -6.88 52.04
N PRO A 70 7.93 -8.18 51.70
CA PRO A 70 9.09 -8.97 52.09
C PRO A 70 10.39 -8.23 51.78
N ILE A 71 11.37 -8.26 52.68
CA ILE A 71 12.69 -7.67 52.41
C ILE A 71 13.29 -8.36 51.19
N GLY A 72 13.62 -7.56 50.17
CA GLY A 72 14.06 -8.06 48.87
C GLY A 72 14.14 -6.96 47.83
N ASN A 73 14.55 -7.33 46.62
CA ASN A 73 14.68 -6.43 45.49
C ASN A 73 13.46 -6.52 44.59
N TYR A 74 12.94 -5.37 44.18
CA TYR A 74 11.72 -5.25 43.38
C TYR A 74 12.00 -4.54 42.05
N ASN A 75 11.22 -4.92 41.04
CA ASN A 75 11.07 -4.15 39.81
C ASN A 75 9.92 -3.17 39.99
N VAL A 76 10.19 -1.88 39.89
CA VAL A 76 9.21 -0.81 40.04
C VAL A 76 8.85 -0.28 38.66
N LYS A 77 7.54 -0.19 38.38
CA LYS A 77 6.97 0.47 37.21
C LYS A 77 6.02 1.56 37.67
N ILE A 78 6.17 2.77 37.14
CA ILE A 78 5.32 3.92 37.44
C ILE A 78 4.67 4.41 36.15
N SER A 79 3.36 4.54 36.16
CA SER A 79 2.54 4.96 35.01
C SER A 79 1.62 6.09 35.41
N ALA A 80 1.56 7.16 34.61
CA ALA A 80 0.66 8.29 34.81
C ALA A 80 0.06 8.74 33.48
N SER A 81 -1.10 9.38 33.52
CA SER A 81 -1.79 9.82 32.29
C SER A 81 -0.91 10.79 31.48
N ALA A 82 -0.84 10.58 30.16
CA ALA A 82 -0.07 11.38 29.20
C ALA A 82 1.46 11.46 29.43
N LEU A 83 2.02 10.59 30.30
CA LEU A 83 3.45 10.52 30.60
C LEU A 83 4.03 9.15 30.25
N SER A 84 5.31 9.09 29.91
CA SER A 84 6.02 7.85 29.61
C SER A 84 6.20 7.00 30.87
N ASP A 85 5.97 5.69 30.74
CA ASP A 85 6.21 4.73 31.81
C ASP A 85 7.67 4.82 32.30
N TRP A 86 7.84 4.94 33.60
CA TRP A 86 9.14 4.92 34.25
C TRP A 86 9.37 3.56 34.89
N THR A 87 10.53 2.94 34.66
CA THR A 87 10.86 1.62 35.22
C THR A 87 12.24 1.64 35.88
N SER A 88 12.36 0.93 37.01
CA SER A 88 13.64 0.71 37.67
C SER A 88 13.69 -0.69 38.25
N SER A 89 14.80 -1.39 38.00
CA SER A 89 15.05 -2.72 38.53
C SER A 89 15.88 -2.67 39.82
N ASN A 90 15.79 -3.73 40.62
CA ASN A 90 16.56 -3.92 41.84
C ASN A 90 16.38 -2.83 42.91
N VAL A 91 15.14 -2.35 43.09
CA VAL A 91 14.82 -1.40 44.16
C VAL A 91 14.64 -2.16 45.48
N PRO A 92 15.44 -1.90 46.52
CA PRO A 92 15.37 -2.63 47.78
C PRO A 92 14.16 -2.20 48.62
N ALA A 93 13.34 -3.15 49.07
CA ALA A 93 12.39 -2.92 50.15
C ALA A 93 13.13 -3.00 51.49
N SER A 94 13.11 -1.93 52.28
CA SER A 94 13.89 -1.84 53.53
C SER A 94 13.01 -1.47 54.73
N VAL A 95 13.45 -1.87 55.93
CA VAL A 95 12.81 -1.52 57.21
C VAL A 95 12.97 -0.03 57.53
N ASN A 96 14.03 0.60 57.02
CA ASN A 96 14.31 2.03 57.15
C ASN A 96 14.12 2.75 55.80
N ALA A 97 12.91 2.67 55.25
CA ALA A 97 12.58 3.23 53.94
C ALA A 97 12.82 4.76 53.80
N GLU A 98 13.03 5.46 54.92
CA GLU A 98 13.41 6.89 54.96
C GLU A 98 14.85 7.16 54.53
N SER A 99 15.72 6.14 54.54
CA SER A 99 17.15 6.30 54.25
C SER A 99 17.49 6.33 52.75
N SER A 100 16.56 5.96 51.85
CA SER A 100 16.76 5.94 50.39
C SER A 100 15.43 6.10 49.63
N PRO A 101 14.82 7.30 49.62
CA PRO A 101 13.59 7.53 48.87
C PRO A 101 13.83 7.47 47.36
N LEU A 102 12.95 6.78 46.63
CA LEU A 102 13.00 6.68 45.18
C LEU A 102 12.47 7.98 44.54
N LEU A 103 13.28 8.67 43.73
CA LEU A 103 12.81 9.80 42.93
C LEU A 103 12.62 9.36 41.48
N ALA A 104 11.39 9.40 40.99
CA ALA A 104 11.05 9.10 39.60
C ALA A 104 10.65 10.39 38.86
N VAL A 105 11.38 10.72 37.80
CA VAL A 105 11.08 11.85 36.90
C VAL A 105 10.42 11.30 35.64
N LEU A 106 9.11 11.48 35.51
CA LEU A 106 8.36 11.03 34.33
C LEU A 106 8.51 12.05 33.20
N GLN A 107 8.75 11.55 31.99
CA GLN A 107 8.83 12.38 30.79
C GLN A 107 7.46 12.46 30.11
N VAL A 108 7.19 13.53 29.37
CA VAL A 108 5.96 13.64 28.56
C VAL A 108 5.95 12.54 27.51
N ALA A 109 4.85 11.76 27.44
CA ALA A 109 4.73 10.74 26.42
C ALA A 109 4.61 11.40 25.04
N PRO A 110 5.41 11.00 24.04
CA PRO A 110 5.21 11.50 22.69
C PRO A 110 3.83 11.08 22.20
N THR A 111 3.00 12.06 21.85
CA THR A 111 1.68 11.79 21.24
C THR A 111 1.93 11.22 19.85
N THR A 112 1.74 9.92 19.70
CA THR A 112 1.86 9.26 18.40
C THR A 112 0.49 9.30 17.73
N THR A 113 0.36 10.10 16.68
CA THR A 113 -0.85 10.14 15.85
C THR A 113 -0.64 9.25 14.63
N THR A 114 -1.56 8.32 14.40
CA THR A 114 -1.60 7.55 13.16
C THR A 114 -2.28 8.40 12.10
N VAL A 115 -1.53 8.79 11.07
CA VAL A 115 -2.07 9.49 9.90
C VAL A 115 -2.10 8.51 8.74
N THR A 116 -3.21 8.50 8.02
CA THR A 116 -3.33 7.75 6.78
C THR A 116 -2.62 8.52 5.68
N VAL A 117 -1.50 8.00 5.19
CA VAL A 117 -0.70 8.63 4.13
C VAL A 117 -0.68 7.70 2.92
N GLY A 118 -0.81 8.27 1.72
CA GLY A 118 -0.58 7.54 0.49
C GLY A 118 -1.12 8.23 -0.74
N VAL A 119 -0.69 7.77 -1.90
CA VAL A 119 -1.15 8.26 -3.19
C VAL A 119 -2.47 7.58 -3.51
N SER A 120 -3.47 8.34 -3.97
CA SER A 120 -4.75 7.74 -4.37
C SER A 120 -4.56 6.81 -5.59
N PRO A 121 -5.41 5.78 -5.77
CA PRO A 121 -5.32 4.89 -6.93
C PRO A 121 -5.31 5.65 -8.27
N GLN A 122 -6.05 6.74 -8.36
CA GLN A 122 -6.20 7.58 -9.55
C GLN A 122 -4.92 8.39 -9.83
N GLU A 123 -4.30 8.98 -8.81
CA GLU A 123 -3.02 9.68 -8.93
C GLU A 123 -1.91 8.70 -9.33
N LEU A 124 -1.87 7.51 -8.70
CA LEU A 124 -0.91 6.47 -9.03
C LEU A 124 -1.08 5.96 -10.47
N ALA A 125 -2.31 5.74 -10.91
CA ALA A 125 -2.62 5.37 -12.28
C ALA A 125 -2.19 6.46 -13.27
N THR A 126 -2.33 7.74 -12.91
CA THR A 126 -1.90 8.87 -13.75
C THR A 126 -0.39 8.88 -13.92
N GLU A 127 0.37 8.70 -12.84
CA GLU A 127 1.83 8.62 -12.90
C GLU A 127 2.29 7.37 -13.69
N GLN A 128 1.61 6.24 -13.53
CA GLN A 128 1.87 5.05 -14.34
C GLN A 128 1.62 5.32 -15.82
N VAL A 129 0.49 5.92 -16.20
CA VAL A 129 0.19 6.30 -17.59
C VAL A 129 1.28 7.22 -18.15
N ASN A 130 1.69 8.26 -17.39
CA ASN A 130 2.75 9.17 -17.82
C ASN A 130 4.08 8.46 -18.08
N ARG A 131 4.43 7.46 -17.26
CA ARG A 131 5.60 6.61 -17.49
C ARG A 131 5.43 5.74 -18.74
N GLN A 132 4.26 5.16 -18.95
CA GLN A 132 3.96 4.33 -20.13
C GLN A 132 4.05 5.13 -21.43
N LEU A 133 3.58 6.38 -21.44
CA LEU A 133 3.66 7.26 -22.60
C LEU A 133 5.10 7.61 -23.02
N LYS A 134 6.09 7.42 -22.13
CA LYS A 134 7.52 7.61 -22.46
C LYS A 134 8.16 6.34 -23.04
N GLN A 135 7.49 5.19 -22.95
CA GLN A 135 8.07 3.91 -23.38
C GLN A 135 8.09 3.79 -24.90
N ARG A 136 9.27 3.48 -25.46
CA ARG A 136 9.45 3.23 -26.90
C ARG A 136 10.19 1.94 -27.16
N ALA A 137 9.50 0.97 -27.77
CA ALA A 137 10.11 -0.25 -28.30
C ALA A 137 10.95 0.09 -29.53
N LEU A 138 12.17 -0.46 -29.62
CA LEU A 138 13.14 -0.16 -30.68
C LEU A 138 13.42 1.35 -30.83
N GLY A 139 13.21 2.13 -29.76
CA GLY A 139 13.40 3.59 -29.74
C GLY A 139 12.31 4.43 -30.43
N VAL A 140 11.48 3.84 -31.28
CA VAL A 140 10.50 4.59 -32.10
C VAL A 140 9.05 4.12 -31.97
N LEU A 141 8.82 2.84 -31.65
CA LEU A 141 7.47 2.28 -31.61
C LEU A 141 6.84 2.55 -30.24
N PRO A 142 5.61 3.10 -30.15
CA PRO A 142 4.92 3.30 -28.87
C PRO A 142 4.75 1.98 -28.13
N ASN A 143 5.06 1.95 -26.83
CA ASN A 143 4.78 0.81 -25.96
C ASN A 143 3.82 1.17 -24.80
N TYR A 144 2.77 1.94 -25.11
CA TYR A 144 1.88 2.54 -24.11
C TYR A 144 1.00 1.53 -23.36
N TYR A 145 0.77 0.37 -23.97
CA TYR A 145 -0.13 -0.67 -23.46
C TYR A 145 0.62 -1.79 -22.73
N VAL A 146 1.84 -1.56 -22.26
CA VAL A 146 2.58 -2.54 -21.45
C VAL A 146 2.89 -1.95 -20.08
N THR A 147 2.69 -2.75 -19.04
CA THR A 147 3.07 -2.43 -17.67
C THR A 147 4.09 -3.43 -17.15
N TYR A 148 5.21 -2.92 -16.65
CA TYR A 148 6.26 -3.70 -15.99
C TYR A 148 6.15 -3.67 -14.45
N GLU A 149 5.10 -3.03 -13.94
CA GLU A 149 4.74 -2.99 -12.53
C GLU A 149 3.99 -4.28 -12.15
N PRO A 150 4.36 -4.98 -11.04
CA PRO A 150 3.66 -6.19 -10.60
C PRO A 150 2.18 -5.94 -10.25
N ASN A 151 1.90 -4.82 -9.57
CA ASN A 151 0.58 -4.47 -9.05
C ASN A 151 0.19 -3.03 -9.44
N PRO A 152 -0.02 -2.74 -10.74
CA PRO A 152 -0.38 -1.40 -11.19
C PRO A 152 -1.79 -1.02 -10.73
N ALA A 153 -2.03 0.28 -10.61
CA ALA A 153 -3.36 0.79 -10.32
C ALA A 153 -4.26 0.60 -11.55
N PRO A 154 -5.55 0.24 -11.36
CA PRO A 154 -6.49 0.14 -12.47
C PRO A 154 -6.71 1.51 -13.11
N LEU A 155 -6.99 1.53 -14.40
CA LEU A 155 -7.17 2.78 -15.14
C LEU A 155 -8.64 3.23 -15.11
N SER A 156 -8.86 4.52 -14.91
CA SER A 156 -10.17 5.14 -15.13
C SER A 156 -10.51 5.24 -16.63
N PRO A 157 -11.79 5.38 -17.01
CA PRO A 157 -12.19 5.62 -18.40
C PRO A 157 -11.47 6.81 -19.05
N ALA A 158 -11.25 7.89 -18.30
CA ALA A 158 -10.52 9.06 -18.79
C ALA A 158 -9.05 8.75 -19.11
N GLN A 159 -8.39 7.93 -18.28
CA GLN A 159 -7.01 7.49 -18.53
C GLN A 159 -6.92 6.53 -19.72
N LYS A 160 -7.89 5.63 -19.89
CA LYS A 160 -8.00 4.76 -21.07
C LYS A 160 -8.18 5.60 -22.35
N ALA A 161 -9.05 6.62 -22.30
CA ALA A 161 -9.21 7.59 -23.38
C ALA A 161 -7.92 8.37 -23.67
N HIS A 162 -7.17 8.74 -22.64
CA HIS A 162 -5.88 9.41 -22.81
C HIS A 162 -4.85 8.54 -23.53
N LEU A 163 -4.72 7.26 -23.15
CA LEU A 163 -3.84 6.31 -23.85
C LEU A 163 -4.25 6.13 -25.32
N ALA A 164 -5.55 5.97 -25.58
CA ALA A 164 -6.11 5.87 -26.92
C ALA A 164 -5.75 7.11 -27.76
N TRP A 165 -6.03 8.31 -27.25
CA TRP A 165 -5.70 9.56 -27.93
C TRP A 165 -4.21 9.67 -28.26
N ARG A 166 -3.34 9.38 -27.29
CA ARG A 166 -1.88 9.42 -27.49
C ARG A 166 -1.41 8.42 -28.54
N THR A 167 -2.06 7.26 -28.66
CA THR A 167 -1.78 6.26 -29.69
C THR A 167 -2.20 6.77 -31.08
N LEU A 168 -3.37 7.39 -31.20
CA LEU A 168 -3.91 7.88 -32.47
C LEU A 168 -3.05 8.97 -33.11
N VAL A 169 -2.53 9.87 -32.28
CA VAL A 169 -1.69 10.99 -32.72
C VAL A 169 -0.20 10.67 -32.72
N ASP A 170 0.18 9.42 -32.47
CA ASP A 170 1.57 9.00 -32.48
C ASP A 170 2.12 8.92 -33.91
N PRO A 171 3.29 9.50 -34.22
CA PRO A 171 3.91 9.42 -35.54
C PRO A 171 4.06 8.00 -36.08
N ALA A 172 4.32 7.01 -35.21
CA ALA A 172 4.46 5.62 -35.62
C ALA A 172 3.14 5.04 -36.15
N THR A 173 2.00 5.50 -35.64
CA THR A 173 0.67 5.10 -36.13
C THR A 173 0.45 5.60 -37.56
N PHE A 174 0.75 6.87 -37.84
CA PHE A 174 0.67 7.41 -39.20
C PHE A 174 1.63 6.69 -40.16
N ALA A 175 2.86 6.41 -39.73
CA ALA A 175 3.83 5.69 -40.54
C ALA A 175 3.38 4.25 -40.85
N ALA A 176 2.88 3.51 -39.86
CA ALA A 176 2.39 2.14 -40.04
C ALA A 176 1.18 2.07 -40.99
N VAL A 177 0.24 3.01 -40.84
CA VAL A 177 -0.90 3.14 -41.77
C VAL A 177 -0.42 3.52 -43.17
N GLY A 178 0.54 4.45 -43.27
CA GLY A 178 1.15 4.87 -44.53
C GLY A 178 1.82 3.73 -45.30
N ILE A 179 2.58 2.88 -44.60
CA ILE A 179 3.21 1.68 -45.17
C ILE A 179 2.13 0.70 -45.64
N THR A 180 1.10 0.47 -44.82
CA THR A 180 0.01 -0.46 -45.16
C THR A 180 -0.74 0.00 -46.41
N ALA A 181 -1.11 1.28 -46.47
CA ALA A 181 -1.74 1.88 -47.64
C ALA A 181 -0.84 1.80 -48.88
N GLY A 182 0.49 1.92 -48.72
CA GLY A 182 1.46 1.77 -49.80
C GLY A 182 1.51 0.35 -50.37
N ILE A 183 1.53 -0.66 -49.52
CA ILE A 183 1.45 -2.07 -49.94
C ILE A 183 0.11 -2.36 -50.62
N GLN A 184 -0.98 -1.83 -50.08
CA GLN A 184 -2.31 -1.95 -50.70
C GLN A 184 -2.37 -1.26 -52.07
N GLN A 185 -1.74 -0.10 -52.21
CA GLN A 185 -1.62 0.63 -53.47
C GLN A 185 -0.89 -0.19 -54.53
N GLU A 186 0.29 -0.72 -54.18
CA GLU A 186 1.12 -1.58 -55.04
C GLU A 186 0.33 -2.81 -55.53
N ARG A 187 -0.41 -3.44 -54.62
CA ARG A 187 -1.23 -4.62 -54.92
C ARG A 187 -2.58 -4.31 -55.56
N ASN A 188 -2.89 -3.03 -55.78
CA ASN A 188 -4.21 -2.57 -56.22
C ASN A 188 -5.38 -3.13 -55.39
N SER A 189 -5.17 -3.29 -54.08
CA SER A 189 -6.22 -3.66 -53.14
C SER A 189 -7.28 -2.56 -53.11
N TYR A 190 -8.58 -2.89 -52.99
CA TYR A 190 -9.67 -1.91 -53.12
C TYR A 190 -9.59 -1.12 -54.43
N HIS A 191 -9.56 -1.81 -55.57
CA HIS A 191 -9.42 -1.21 -56.90
C HIS A 191 -10.40 -0.05 -57.19
N GLN A 192 -11.56 0.02 -56.51
CA GLN A 192 -12.52 1.12 -56.66
C GLN A 192 -11.98 2.47 -56.20
N PHE A 193 -10.95 2.48 -55.34
CA PHE A 193 -10.26 3.71 -54.95
C PHE A 193 -9.34 4.26 -56.04
N GLY A 194 -9.09 3.49 -57.11
CA GLY A 194 -8.20 3.89 -58.19
C GLY A 194 -6.72 3.73 -57.84
N GLN A 195 -5.86 4.31 -58.68
CA GLN A 195 -4.40 4.26 -58.60
C GLN A 195 -3.81 5.68 -58.49
N GLY A 196 -2.48 5.79 -58.37
CA GLY A 196 -1.80 7.04 -58.11
C GLY A 196 -2.04 7.62 -56.72
N ALA A 197 -1.69 8.90 -56.53
CA ALA A 197 -1.72 9.59 -55.23
C ALA A 197 -3.13 9.65 -54.61
N GLU A 198 -4.17 9.82 -55.42
CA GLU A 198 -5.56 9.82 -54.95
C GLU A 198 -5.98 8.46 -54.38
N GLY A 199 -5.67 7.38 -55.10
CA GLY A 199 -5.93 6.03 -54.63
C GLY A 199 -5.19 5.73 -53.33
N TYR A 200 -3.94 6.17 -53.22
CA TYR A 200 -3.15 6.02 -52.00
C TYR A 200 -3.79 6.78 -50.84
N ALA A 201 -4.19 8.04 -51.05
CA ALA A 201 -4.81 8.87 -50.03
C ALA A 201 -6.14 8.28 -49.52
N LYS A 202 -6.96 7.71 -50.41
CA LYS A 202 -8.19 7.00 -50.02
C LYS A 202 -7.91 5.77 -49.16
N ARG A 203 -6.92 4.94 -49.55
CA ARG A 203 -6.48 3.78 -48.76
C ARG A 203 -5.95 4.20 -47.39
N PHE A 204 -5.09 5.22 -47.36
CA PHE A 204 -4.56 5.79 -46.13
C PHE A 204 -5.67 6.28 -45.20
N GLY A 205 -6.61 7.07 -45.71
CA GLY A 205 -7.73 7.59 -44.93
C GLY A 205 -8.62 6.47 -44.38
N ALA A 206 -8.93 5.46 -45.20
CA ALA A 206 -9.74 4.32 -44.79
C ALA A 206 -9.03 3.43 -43.74
N ASP A 207 -7.74 3.16 -43.92
CA ASP A 207 -6.94 2.39 -42.96
C ASP A 207 -6.75 3.16 -41.64
N TYR A 208 -6.54 4.48 -41.70
CA TYR A 208 -6.47 5.33 -40.51
C TYR A 208 -7.81 5.35 -39.78
N ALA A 209 -8.93 5.51 -40.49
CA ALA A 209 -10.26 5.44 -39.92
C ALA A 209 -10.53 4.07 -39.27
N THR A 210 -10.09 2.98 -39.90
CA THR A 210 -10.18 1.62 -39.33
C THR A 210 -9.38 1.49 -38.04
N THR A 211 -8.16 1.99 -38.04
CA THR A 211 -7.28 1.99 -36.87
C THR A 211 -7.87 2.83 -35.74
N ALA A 212 -8.36 4.03 -36.05
CA ALA A 212 -8.94 4.95 -35.09
C ALA A 212 -10.20 4.40 -34.45
N ASN A 213 -11.11 3.89 -35.28
CA ASN A 213 -12.30 3.16 -34.86
C ASN A 213 -11.97 2.00 -33.92
N GLY A 214 -11.05 1.11 -34.31
CA GLY A 214 -10.67 -0.04 -33.50
C GLY A 214 -10.12 0.34 -32.12
N ILE A 215 -9.28 1.37 -32.05
CA ILE A 215 -8.74 1.91 -30.79
C ILE A 215 -9.85 2.53 -29.94
N VAL A 216 -10.69 3.40 -30.51
CA VAL A 216 -11.75 4.09 -29.75
C VAL A 216 -12.79 3.09 -29.24
N ILE A 217 -13.31 2.21 -30.09
CA ILE A 217 -14.31 1.24 -29.68
C ILE A 217 -13.73 0.27 -28.65
N THR A 218 -12.53 -0.26 -28.86
CA THR A 218 -11.97 -1.25 -27.94
C THR A 218 -11.52 -0.59 -26.63
N THR A 219 -10.60 0.38 -26.71
CA THR A 219 -9.92 0.93 -25.54
C THR A 219 -10.75 1.94 -24.77
N VAL A 220 -11.56 2.75 -25.46
CA VAL A 220 -12.32 3.81 -24.78
C VAL A 220 -13.69 3.31 -24.39
N LEU A 221 -14.43 2.71 -25.32
CA LEU A 221 -15.81 2.30 -25.07
C LEU A 221 -15.87 0.95 -24.37
N ALA A 222 -15.34 -0.11 -25.00
CA ALA A 222 -15.54 -1.47 -24.53
C ALA A 222 -14.74 -1.78 -23.26
N ASP A 223 -13.45 -1.40 -23.18
CA ASP A 223 -12.65 -1.59 -21.97
C ASP A 223 -13.20 -0.80 -20.77
N SER A 224 -13.84 0.36 -21.00
CA SER A 224 -14.53 1.09 -19.94
C SER A 224 -15.85 0.41 -19.55
N LEU A 225 -16.65 -0.01 -20.53
CA LEU A 225 -17.95 -0.66 -20.32
C LEU A 225 -17.82 -2.00 -19.58
N PHE A 226 -16.82 -2.80 -19.94
CA PHE A 226 -16.56 -4.11 -19.34
C PHE A 226 -15.58 -4.06 -18.16
N HIS A 227 -15.14 -2.86 -17.75
CA HIS A 227 -14.18 -2.66 -16.68
C HIS A 227 -12.91 -3.51 -16.86
N GLN A 228 -12.31 -3.46 -18.05
CA GLN A 228 -11.09 -4.20 -18.40
C GLN A 228 -9.90 -3.24 -18.55
N ASP A 229 -8.73 -3.69 -18.13
CA ASP A 229 -7.49 -2.97 -18.33
C ASP A 229 -6.95 -3.26 -19.75
N PRO A 230 -6.70 -2.24 -20.58
CA PRO A 230 -6.20 -2.44 -21.94
C PRO A 230 -4.73 -2.90 -21.99
N ARG A 231 -4.02 -2.93 -20.86
CA ARG A 231 -2.58 -3.17 -20.81
C ARG A 231 -2.23 -4.65 -20.73
N TYR A 232 -1.13 -5.03 -21.38
CA TYR A 232 -0.42 -6.26 -21.12
C TYR A 232 0.45 -6.13 -19.86
N PHE A 233 0.33 -7.10 -18.96
CA PHE A 233 1.06 -7.15 -17.70
C PHE A 233 2.30 -8.01 -17.89
N TYR A 234 3.47 -7.39 -17.94
CA TYR A 234 4.71 -8.12 -18.13
C TYR A 234 5.00 -9.01 -16.91
N SER A 235 5.24 -10.31 -17.15
CA SER A 235 5.49 -11.25 -16.05
C SER A 235 6.93 -11.17 -15.55
N GLY A 236 7.89 -11.48 -16.43
CA GLY A 236 9.33 -11.44 -16.17
C GLY A 236 9.87 -12.25 -14.99
N GLN A 237 9.04 -13.05 -14.33
CA GLN A 237 9.42 -13.92 -13.21
C GLN A 237 9.14 -15.38 -13.58
N GLY A 238 9.89 -16.30 -12.97
CA GLY A 238 9.77 -17.74 -13.24
C GLY A 238 10.59 -18.23 -14.44
N THR A 239 10.41 -19.50 -14.80
CA THR A 239 11.15 -20.15 -15.89
C THR A 239 10.73 -19.63 -17.26
N LYS A 240 11.58 -19.85 -18.28
CA LYS A 240 11.24 -19.48 -19.67
C LYS A 240 9.91 -20.07 -20.13
N GLY A 241 9.63 -21.34 -19.78
CA GLY A 241 8.37 -22.00 -20.11
C GLY A 241 7.17 -21.37 -19.41
N GLN A 242 7.28 -21.05 -18.11
CA GLN A 242 6.20 -20.39 -17.36
C GLN A 242 5.86 -19.02 -17.95
N ARG A 243 6.88 -18.24 -18.31
CA ARG A 243 6.73 -16.90 -18.90
C ARG A 243 6.13 -16.96 -20.31
N ALA A 244 6.56 -17.91 -21.14
CA ALA A 244 5.96 -18.14 -22.45
C ALA A 244 4.48 -18.54 -22.32
N TRP A 245 4.16 -19.45 -21.41
CA TRP A 245 2.78 -19.86 -21.16
C TRP A 245 1.92 -18.72 -20.60
N TYR A 246 2.49 -17.85 -19.76
CA TYR A 246 1.84 -16.64 -19.28
C TYR A 246 1.47 -15.71 -20.45
N ALA A 247 2.42 -15.41 -21.33
CA ALA A 247 2.23 -14.54 -22.51
C ALA A 247 1.24 -15.09 -23.54
N ILE A 248 1.22 -16.42 -23.72
CA ILE A 248 0.20 -17.06 -24.56
C ILE A 248 -1.17 -16.90 -23.93
N LYS A 249 -1.32 -17.25 -22.64
CA LYS A 249 -2.61 -17.17 -21.94
C LYS A 249 -3.17 -15.75 -21.88
N SER A 250 -2.34 -14.73 -21.69
CA SER A 250 -2.77 -13.31 -21.68
C SER A 250 -3.37 -12.84 -23.00
N SER A 251 -3.23 -13.60 -24.09
CA SER A 251 -3.95 -13.31 -25.33
C SER A 251 -5.44 -13.64 -25.20
N PHE A 252 -5.80 -14.59 -24.33
CA PHE A 252 -7.16 -15.10 -24.14
C PHE A 252 -7.79 -14.65 -22.81
N ARG A 253 -7.13 -13.76 -22.07
CA ARG A 253 -7.63 -13.19 -20.82
C ARG A 253 -7.09 -11.77 -20.65
N THR A 254 -7.87 -10.92 -20.03
CA THR A 254 -7.44 -9.58 -19.60
C THR A 254 -7.70 -9.41 -18.11
N LYS A 255 -7.01 -8.47 -17.48
CA LYS A 255 -7.23 -8.13 -16.08
C LYS A 255 -8.38 -7.11 -16.01
N GLY A 256 -9.34 -7.33 -15.14
CA GLY A 256 -10.38 -6.35 -14.84
C GLY A 256 -9.81 -5.19 -14.02
N ASP A 257 -10.54 -4.08 -13.99
CA ASP A 257 -10.25 -2.95 -13.09
C ASP A 257 -10.35 -3.37 -11.61
N ASN A 258 -11.01 -4.51 -11.33
CA ASN A 258 -11.06 -5.18 -10.02
C ASN A 258 -9.81 -6.06 -9.72
N GLY A 259 -8.84 -6.14 -10.63
CA GLY A 259 -7.62 -6.93 -10.49
C GLY A 259 -7.75 -8.42 -10.82
N ASN A 260 -8.94 -8.91 -11.16
CA ASN A 260 -9.16 -10.32 -11.47
C ASN A 260 -9.00 -10.62 -12.96
N TRP A 261 -8.55 -11.84 -13.30
CA TRP A 261 -8.49 -12.28 -14.68
C TRP A 261 -9.87 -12.66 -15.21
N GLN A 262 -10.20 -12.19 -16.41
CA GLN A 262 -11.48 -12.44 -17.07
C GLN A 262 -11.30 -12.59 -18.59
N PRO A 263 -12.28 -13.18 -19.30
CA PRO A 263 -12.24 -13.23 -20.76
C PRO A 263 -12.15 -11.82 -21.38
N PRO A 264 -11.51 -11.66 -22.56
CA PRO A 264 -11.25 -10.35 -23.16
C PRO A 264 -12.47 -9.84 -23.96
N TYR A 265 -13.59 -9.64 -23.26
CA TYR A 265 -14.87 -9.19 -23.84
C TYR A 265 -14.71 -7.93 -24.69
N ALA A 266 -13.95 -6.94 -24.21
CA ALA A 266 -13.75 -5.69 -24.91
C ALA A 266 -13.03 -5.88 -26.25
N SER A 267 -12.00 -6.73 -26.30
CA SER A 267 -11.31 -7.05 -27.56
C SER A 267 -12.21 -7.80 -28.55
N LEU A 268 -13.09 -8.69 -28.08
CA LEU A 268 -14.00 -9.44 -28.94
C LEU A 268 -15.07 -8.51 -29.55
N VAL A 269 -15.75 -7.75 -28.69
CA VAL A 269 -16.80 -6.80 -29.12
C VAL A 269 -16.20 -5.70 -29.99
N GLY A 270 -15.05 -5.14 -29.59
CA GLY A 270 -14.37 -4.10 -30.33
C GLY A 270 -13.94 -4.54 -31.72
N MET A 271 -13.46 -5.77 -31.87
CA MET A 271 -13.11 -6.33 -33.19
C MET A 271 -14.33 -6.43 -34.11
N VAL A 272 -15.45 -6.98 -33.62
CA VAL A 272 -16.67 -7.14 -34.42
C VAL A 272 -17.25 -5.78 -34.79
N ALA A 273 -17.43 -4.89 -33.81
CA ALA A 273 -17.98 -3.56 -34.03
C ALA A 273 -17.09 -2.72 -34.96
N SER A 274 -15.76 -2.81 -34.81
CA SER A 274 -14.83 -2.12 -35.70
C SER A 274 -14.90 -2.66 -37.14
N ALA A 275 -15.04 -3.97 -37.31
CA ALA A 275 -15.18 -4.59 -38.63
C ALA A 275 -16.48 -4.15 -39.32
N GLU A 276 -17.60 -4.15 -38.61
CA GLU A 276 -18.89 -3.70 -39.14
C GLU A 276 -18.87 -2.22 -39.52
N LEU A 277 -18.35 -1.35 -38.64
CA LEU A 277 -18.29 0.08 -38.95
C LEU A 277 -17.34 0.37 -40.13
N SER A 278 -16.30 -0.45 -40.33
CA SER A 278 -15.39 -0.27 -41.47
C SER A 278 -16.04 -0.48 -42.84
N GLN A 279 -17.17 -1.19 -42.89
CA GLN A 279 -17.92 -1.39 -44.14
C GLN A 279 -18.54 -0.09 -44.66
N ALA A 280 -18.72 0.93 -43.82
CA ALA A 280 -19.28 2.21 -44.23
C ALA A 280 -18.36 3.00 -45.16
N TYR A 281 -17.05 2.74 -45.12
CA TYR A 281 -16.05 3.50 -45.88
C TYR A 281 -15.06 2.63 -46.67
N LEU A 282 -15.03 1.31 -46.49
CA LEU A 282 -14.27 0.39 -47.33
C LEU A 282 -15.13 -0.18 -48.47
N PRO A 283 -14.62 -0.21 -49.71
CA PRO A 283 -15.37 -0.71 -50.85
C PRO A 283 -15.32 -2.25 -50.92
N GLY A 284 -16.46 -2.84 -51.26
CA GLY A 284 -16.64 -4.29 -51.41
C GLY A 284 -17.27 -4.94 -50.17
N SER A 285 -18.27 -5.80 -50.38
CA SER A 285 -18.89 -6.59 -49.32
C SER A 285 -17.93 -7.71 -48.88
N ARG A 286 -17.36 -7.60 -47.67
CA ARG A 286 -16.60 -8.70 -47.06
C ARG A 286 -17.56 -9.82 -46.65
N THR A 287 -17.35 -11.05 -47.11
CA THR A 287 -18.19 -12.21 -46.74
C THR A 287 -18.08 -12.51 -45.24
N GLN A 288 -19.10 -12.13 -44.45
CA GLN A 288 -19.00 -11.91 -42.99
C GLN A 288 -18.62 -13.12 -42.12
N TYR A 289 -18.88 -14.38 -42.53
CA TYR A 289 -18.85 -15.53 -41.60
C TYR A 289 -17.62 -16.45 -41.70
N THR A 290 -17.06 -16.69 -42.90
CA THR A 290 -15.76 -17.37 -43.04
C THR A 290 -14.58 -16.47 -42.63
N LEU A 291 -14.83 -15.16 -42.48
CA LEU A 291 -13.86 -14.17 -42.04
C LEU A 291 -13.76 -14.03 -40.52
N LEU A 292 -14.79 -14.40 -39.74
CA LEU A 292 -14.74 -14.26 -38.29
C LEU A 292 -13.67 -15.17 -37.67
N GLY A 293 -13.64 -16.46 -38.05
CA GLY A 293 -12.61 -17.40 -37.58
C GLY A 293 -11.20 -16.97 -37.97
N ARG A 294 -11.01 -16.48 -39.20
CA ARG A 294 -9.73 -15.94 -39.67
C ARG A 294 -9.33 -14.65 -38.93
N SER A 295 -10.28 -13.77 -38.64
CA SER A 295 -10.05 -12.51 -37.90
C SER A 295 -9.69 -12.78 -36.43
N LEU A 296 -10.37 -13.74 -35.80
CA LEU A 296 -10.04 -14.22 -34.46
C LEU A 296 -8.63 -14.83 -34.43
N LEU A 297 -8.29 -15.67 -35.41
CA LEU A 297 -6.95 -16.24 -35.54
C LEU A 297 -5.88 -15.16 -35.69
N PHE A 298 -6.07 -14.16 -36.55
CA PHE A 298 -5.12 -13.06 -36.68
C PHE A 298 -5.03 -12.20 -35.43
N ARG A 299 -6.16 -11.93 -34.76
CA ARG A 299 -6.19 -11.11 -33.53
C ARG A 299 -5.45 -11.81 -32.40
N PHE A 300 -5.85 -13.03 -32.05
CA PHE A 300 -5.24 -13.78 -30.96
C PHE A 300 -3.83 -14.26 -31.32
N GLY A 301 -3.60 -14.67 -32.57
CA GLY A 301 -2.27 -15.00 -33.09
C GLY A 301 -1.30 -13.82 -33.00
N GLY A 302 -1.74 -12.64 -33.44
CA GLY A 302 -0.96 -11.41 -33.35
C GLY A 302 -0.67 -11.01 -31.90
N LEU A 303 -1.68 -11.07 -31.01
CA LEU A 303 -1.49 -10.83 -29.58
C LEU A 303 -0.51 -11.82 -28.94
N MET A 304 -0.61 -13.11 -29.27
CA MET A 304 0.34 -14.11 -28.77
C MET A 304 1.76 -13.78 -29.21
N GLY A 305 1.96 -13.45 -30.49
CA GLY A 305 3.25 -13.04 -31.04
C GLY A 305 3.81 -11.80 -30.33
N LEU A 306 2.99 -10.75 -30.17
CA LEU A 306 3.40 -9.52 -29.49
C LEU A 306 3.69 -9.74 -28.00
N ASN A 307 2.84 -10.48 -27.28
CA ASN A 307 3.06 -10.78 -25.86
C ASN A 307 4.35 -11.60 -25.67
N LEU A 308 4.62 -12.57 -26.54
CA LEU A 308 5.89 -13.32 -26.52
C LEU A 308 7.08 -12.42 -26.85
N ALA A 309 6.92 -11.52 -27.83
CA ALA A 309 7.94 -10.53 -28.15
C ALA A 309 8.20 -9.62 -26.95
N GLU A 310 7.17 -9.11 -26.27
CA GLU A 310 7.31 -8.33 -25.02
C GLU A 310 8.04 -9.12 -23.93
N GLU A 311 7.68 -10.39 -23.76
CA GLU A 311 8.26 -11.23 -22.73
C GLU A 311 9.76 -11.50 -22.97
N PHE A 312 10.19 -11.72 -24.21
CA PHE A 312 11.55 -12.22 -24.50
C PHE A 312 12.46 -11.28 -25.30
N LEU A 313 11.90 -10.33 -26.04
CA LEU A 313 12.62 -9.48 -27.00
C LEU A 313 12.46 -7.99 -26.67
N LEU A 314 11.23 -7.46 -26.74
CA LEU A 314 10.95 -6.03 -26.74
C LEU A 314 11.36 -5.36 -25.43
N LYS A 315 11.16 -5.99 -24.25
CA LYS A 315 11.64 -5.41 -22.98
C LYS A 315 13.12 -4.98 -23.02
N LYS A 316 13.99 -5.73 -23.71
CA LYS A 316 15.44 -5.42 -23.77
C LYS A 316 15.77 -4.21 -24.63
N VAL A 317 14.88 -3.87 -25.55
CA VAL A 317 15.04 -2.79 -26.53
C VAL A 317 13.99 -1.68 -26.35
N THR A 318 13.18 -1.76 -25.29
CA THR A 318 12.23 -0.72 -24.89
C THR A 318 12.97 0.30 -24.04
N THR A 319 13.09 1.51 -24.59
CA THR A 319 13.61 2.67 -23.84
C THR A 319 12.57 3.16 -22.83
N ASN A 320 13.05 3.71 -21.71
CA ASN A 320 12.21 4.14 -20.58
C ASN A 320 11.31 3.03 -19.99
N ALA A 321 11.60 1.76 -20.30
CA ALA A 321 11.01 0.65 -19.56
C ALA A 321 11.57 0.71 -18.13
N PRO A 322 10.72 0.89 -17.11
CA PRO A 322 11.20 0.85 -15.74
C PRO A 322 11.80 -0.55 -15.49
N ALA A 323 12.91 -0.60 -14.74
CA ALA A 323 13.35 -1.87 -14.17
C ALA A 323 12.14 -2.49 -13.45
N GLN A 324 11.83 -3.77 -13.72
CA GLN A 324 10.86 -4.53 -12.89
C GLN A 324 11.18 -4.19 -11.44
N LEU A 325 10.21 -3.64 -10.69
CA LEU A 325 10.47 -2.85 -9.48
C LEU A 325 11.45 -3.50 -8.51
N ALA A 326 12.73 -3.22 -8.76
CA ALA A 326 13.79 -3.21 -7.79
C ALA A 326 14.15 -1.75 -7.45
N GLU A 327 13.82 -0.79 -8.32
CA GLU A 327 14.22 0.63 -8.16
C GLU A 327 13.07 1.64 -8.05
N GLY A 328 11.83 1.27 -8.37
CA GLY A 328 10.69 1.97 -7.80
C GLY A 328 10.56 1.51 -6.35
N GLY A 329 10.91 2.34 -5.38
CA GLY A 329 10.60 2.04 -3.99
C GLY A 329 9.09 1.74 -3.84
N PRO A 330 8.69 0.89 -2.89
CA PRO A 330 7.27 0.64 -2.68
C PRO A 330 6.50 1.96 -2.55
N VAL A 331 5.41 2.09 -3.29
CA VAL A 331 4.56 3.28 -3.18
C VAL A 331 3.64 3.09 -1.98
N LEU A 332 3.62 4.07 -1.08
CA LEU A 332 2.62 4.13 -0.01
C LEU A 332 1.24 4.32 -0.64
N ARG A 333 0.42 3.28 -0.56
CA ARG A 333 -0.96 3.32 -1.05
C ARG A 333 -1.80 4.13 -0.06
N GLU A 334 -2.74 4.89 -0.59
CA GLU A 334 -3.77 5.52 0.23
C GLU A 334 -4.40 4.49 1.19
N GLY A 335 -4.63 4.89 2.44
CA GLY A 335 -5.09 3.97 3.48
C GLY A 335 -3.97 3.36 4.35
N THR A 336 -2.69 3.52 4.00
CA THR A 336 -1.59 2.93 4.79
C THR A 336 -1.44 3.68 6.12
N PRO A 337 -1.67 3.02 7.28
CA PRO A 337 -1.49 3.66 8.58
C PRO A 337 0.00 3.86 8.84
N VAL A 338 0.41 5.09 9.11
CA VAL A 338 1.78 5.42 9.50
C VAL A 338 1.76 6.09 10.87
N ALA A 339 2.52 5.54 11.81
CA ALA A 339 2.70 6.13 13.13
C ALA A 339 3.67 7.31 13.05
N LEU A 340 3.15 8.51 13.32
CA LEU A 340 3.88 9.76 13.23
C LEU A 340 3.95 10.45 14.59
N ILE A 341 5.11 11.03 14.89
CA ILE A 341 5.35 11.93 16.01
C ILE A 341 5.38 13.34 15.46
N ALA A 342 4.53 14.23 15.96
CA ALA A 342 4.53 15.62 15.57
C ALA A 342 5.79 16.33 16.09
N VAL A 343 6.49 17.08 15.24
CA VAL A 343 7.67 17.87 15.65
C VAL A 343 7.28 19.30 16.04
N ASP A 344 6.20 19.81 15.44
CA ASP A 344 5.61 21.11 15.74
C ASP A 344 4.22 20.90 16.35
N GLY A 345 3.89 21.65 17.41
CA GLY A 345 2.70 21.47 18.23
C GLY A 345 1.39 21.40 17.42
N LEU A 346 0.96 20.18 17.13
CA LEU A 346 -0.38 19.89 16.64
C LEU A 346 -1.37 20.14 17.77
N SER A 347 -1.88 21.37 17.87
CA SER A 347 -3.18 21.55 18.51
C SER A 347 -4.23 21.00 17.54
N PRO A 348 -5.06 20.02 17.96
CA PRO A 348 -6.10 19.42 17.12
C PRO A 348 -7.08 20.44 16.50
N ALA A 349 -7.16 21.64 17.08
CA ALA A 349 -8.03 22.73 16.63
C ALA A 349 -7.39 23.70 15.62
N GLY A 350 -6.09 23.58 15.32
CA GLY A 350 -5.32 24.59 14.57
C GLY A 350 -4.89 24.21 13.14
N ALA A 351 -5.14 22.98 12.69
CA ALA A 351 -4.72 22.51 11.36
C ALA A 351 -5.63 22.97 10.20
N SER A 352 -6.22 24.16 10.32
CA SER A 352 -7.05 24.83 9.31
C SER A 352 -6.27 25.84 8.45
N SER A 353 -5.00 26.07 8.75
CA SER A 353 -4.10 26.86 7.91
C SER A 353 -3.35 25.93 6.97
N GLY A 354 -3.30 26.20 5.67
CA GLY A 354 -2.61 25.41 4.64
C GLY A 354 -1.07 25.29 4.79
N ASP A 355 -0.57 25.46 6.01
CA ASP A 355 0.81 25.31 6.42
C ASP A 355 1.21 23.84 6.44
N LYS A 356 2.44 23.57 6.00
CA LYS A 356 2.99 22.21 5.99
C LYS A 356 3.28 21.80 7.43
N VAL A 357 2.68 20.70 7.87
CA VAL A 357 3.00 20.10 9.17
C VAL A 357 4.21 19.19 9.01
N ARG A 358 5.16 19.28 9.95
CA ARG A 358 6.33 18.40 10.03
C ARG A 358 6.06 17.25 10.99
N PHE A 359 6.34 16.05 10.51
CA PHE A 359 6.21 14.80 11.24
C PHE A 359 7.53 14.05 11.23
N VAL A 360 7.77 13.28 12.28
CA VAL A 360 8.85 12.30 12.37
C VAL A 360 8.24 10.91 12.42
N LEU A 361 8.83 9.96 11.70
CA LEU A 361 8.40 8.56 11.78
C LEU A 361 8.67 7.99 13.17
N ALA A 362 7.63 7.45 13.81
CA ALA A 362 7.73 6.80 15.11
C ALA A 362 8.45 5.45 15.05
N GLN A 363 8.42 4.81 13.87
CA GLN A 363 8.96 3.49 13.61
C GLN A 363 9.44 3.38 12.16
N ASP A 364 10.28 2.38 11.88
CA ASP A 364 10.68 2.06 10.51
C ASP A 364 9.45 1.78 9.64
N LEU A 365 9.38 2.45 8.50
CA LEU A 365 8.32 2.29 7.53
C LEU A 365 8.81 1.32 6.46
N SER A 366 8.14 0.18 6.32
CA SER A 366 8.43 -0.83 5.30
C SER A 366 7.17 -1.23 4.58
N VAL A 367 7.27 -1.48 3.27
CA VAL A 367 6.18 -1.99 2.43
C VAL A 367 6.76 -3.13 1.59
N ASP A 368 6.05 -4.24 1.53
CA ASP A 368 6.47 -5.46 0.82
C ASP A 368 7.89 -5.94 1.22
N GLY A 369 8.25 -5.78 2.51
CA GLY A 369 9.55 -6.20 3.05
C GLY A 369 10.73 -5.29 2.69
N LYS A 370 10.49 -4.17 1.99
CA LYS A 370 11.51 -3.16 1.68
C LYS A 370 11.27 -1.91 2.53
N MET A 371 12.31 -1.51 3.27
CA MET A 371 12.30 -0.31 4.09
C MET A 371 12.26 0.94 3.21
N LEU A 372 11.27 1.80 3.46
CA LEU A 372 11.04 3.06 2.77
C LEU A 372 11.66 4.25 3.48
N ALA A 373 11.62 4.22 4.82
CA ALA A 373 12.13 5.28 5.67
C ALA A 373 12.36 4.73 7.08
N LYS A 374 13.28 5.33 7.83
CA LYS A 374 13.64 4.92 9.18
C LYS A 374 12.88 5.71 10.24
N ALA A 375 12.72 5.12 11.41
CA ALA A 375 12.31 5.86 12.60
C ALA A 375 13.23 7.08 12.79
N GLY A 376 12.65 8.26 13.02
CA GLY A 376 13.39 9.52 13.09
C GLY A 376 13.42 10.34 11.80
N ASP A 377 13.11 9.76 10.64
CA ASP A 377 13.07 10.52 9.38
C ASP A 377 11.93 11.55 9.40
N VAL A 378 12.24 12.77 8.94
CA VAL A 378 11.31 13.90 8.92
C VAL A 378 10.58 13.94 7.58
N ALA A 379 9.25 13.99 7.63
CA ALA A 379 8.38 14.22 6.48
C ALA A 379 7.55 15.49 6.68
N SER A 380 7.28 16.22 5.60
CA SER A 380 6.36 17.36 5.60
C SER A 380 5.21 17.09 4.66
N ALA A 381 3.98 17.24 5.13
CA ALA A 381 2.78 17.09 4.31
C ALA A 381 1.82 18.26 4.54
N GLN A 382 1.04 18.60 3.52
CA GLN A 382 -0.15 19.41 3.71
C GLN A 382 -1.27 18.50 4.24
N PRO A 383 -1.93 18.84 5.35
CA PRO A 383 -3.11 18.12 5.79
C PRO A 383 -4.15 18.13 4.66
N ARG A 384 -4.57 16.95 4.19
CA ARG A 384 -5.84 16.85 3.47
C ARG A 384 -6.92 16.87 4.54
N GLU A 385 -7.96 17.69 4.36
CA GLU A 385 -9.16 17.64 5.21
C GLU A 385 -9.65 16.19 5.25
N ALA A 386 -9.42 15.51 6.38
CA ALA A 386 -10.09 14.26 6.65
C ALA A 386 -11.57 14.62 6.79
N ALA A 387 -12.39 14.22 5.82
CA ALA A 387 -13.83 14.38 5.90
C ALA A 387 -14.29 13.84 7.27
N ARG A 388 -14.87 14.74 8.08
CA ARG A 388 -15.41 14.44 9.41
C ARG A 388 -16.26 13.18 9.36
N ALA A 389 -15.76 12.11 9.95
CA ALA A 389 -16.52 10.91 10.25
C ALA A 389 -16.30 10.55 11.72
N TYR A 390 -16.56 11.50 12.62
CA TYR A 390 -16.77 11.26 14.06
C TYR A 390 -17.51 12.48 14.62
N ASP A 391 -18.80 12.56 14.31
CA ASP A 391 -19.68 13.56 14.92
C ASP A 391 -21.11 13.02 14.96
N GLN A 392 -21.31 11.87 15.62
CA GLN A 392 -22.60 11.46 16.21
C GLN A 392 -22.34 10.54 17.40
N GLU A 393 -21.81 11.09 18.49
CA GLU A 393 -22.04 10.55 19.83
C GLU A 393 -21.90 11.66 20.86
N SER A 394 -22.97 12.45 21.02
CA SER A 394 -23.19 13.25 22.23
C SER A 394 -24.68 13.45 22.47
N CYS A 395 -25.19 12.65 23.40
CA CYS A 395 -26.15 12.97 24.46
C CYS A 395 -27.52 13.59 24.12
N GLY A 396 -28.56 12.95 24.68
CA GLY A 396 -29.96 13.39 24.73
C GLY A 396 -30.20 14.64 25.60
N PRO A 397 -31.43 14.83 26.09
CA PRO A 397 -32.08 13.92 27.05
C PRO A 397 -33.12 12.95 26.49
#